data_AF-A0A1Z9X9W1-F1
#
_entry.id   AF-A0A1Z9X9W1-F1
#
_cell.length_a   1.000
_cell.length_b   1.000
_cell.length_c   1.000
_cell.angle_alpha   90.00
_cell.angle_beta   90.00
_cell.angle_gamma   90.00
#
_symmetry.space_group_name_H-M   'P 1'
#
loop_
_entity.id
_entity.type
_entity.pdbx_description
1 polymer ?
#
loop_
_entity_poly.entity_id
_entity_poly.type
_entity_poly.pdbx_seq_one_letter_code
_entity_poly.pdbx_strand_id
1 'polypeptide(L)'
;MRFWMKHVDVKLHPSCGAIQWPMIMRDSMLKRSEDERNVLLSKIPEKPRRERQKRLIQYGLDAPDVSDAVKTYYKTIVDMEKALSQHKWLVGNEFSLADICVSPYFQTLHQFEWTGIYEEKFPKVTQWYANCRARQSYKEAVIAEVPQSTFEALGRKGRESWPKIKLHLPS
;
A
#
# COMPACT_ATOMS: atom_id res chain seq x y z
N MET A 1 2.45 3.08 20.51
CA MET A 1 3.43 2.98 19.39
C MET A 1 3.62 1.55 18.87
N ARG A 2 4.07 0.58 19.69
CA ARG A 2 4.39 -0.80 19.25
C ARG A 2 3.26 -1.52 18.48
N PHE A 3 2.00 -1.23 18.82
CA PHE A 3 0.83 -1.77 18.11
C PHE A 3 0.87 -1.47 16.60
N TRP A 4 1.02 -0.19 16.23
CA TRP A 4 1.05 0.24 14.83
C TRP A 4 2.23 -0.34 14.05
N MET A 5 3.40 -0.43 14.68
CA MET A 5 4.59 -1.03 14.06
C MET A 5 4.37 -2.53 13.78
N LYS A 6 3.88 -3.30 14.77
CA LYS A 6 3.55 -4.71 14.57
C LYS A 6 2.45 -4.90 13.53
N HIS A 7 1.44 -4.03 13.51
CA HIS A 7 0.39 -4.04 12.51
C HIS A 7 0.95 -3.82 11.10
N VAL A 8 1.88 -2.87 10.95
CA VAL A 8 2.60 -2.64 9.68
C VAL A 8 3.35 -3.90 9.24
N ASP A 9 4.19 -4.47 10.10
CA ASP A 9 5.03 -5.62 9.75
C ASP A 9 4.21 -6.84 9.35
N VAL A 10 3.11 -7.09 10.07
CA VAL A 10 2.34 -8.34 9.94
C VAL A 10 1.18 -8.22 8.94
N LYS A 11 0.61 -7.03 8.76
CA LYS A 11 -0.63 -6.82 7.98
C LYS A 11 -0.41 -5.86 6.82
N LEU A 12 -0.11 -4.59 7.11
CA LEU A 12 -0.15 -3.55 6.09
C LEU A 12 0.95 -3.71 5.03
N HIS A 13 2.17 -4.09 5.44
CA HIS A 13 3.28 -4.28 4.52
C HIS A 13 3.04 -5.42 3.51
N PRO A 14 2.67 -6.64 3.94
CA PRO A 14 2.29 -7.70 3.00
C PRO A 14 1.12 -7.32 2.07
N SER A 15 0.11 -6.61 2.60
CA SER A 15 -1.05 -6.16 1.83
C SER A 15 -0.67 -5.14 0.75
N CYS A 16 0.19 -4.18 1.07
CA CYS A 16 0.74 -3.24 0.08
C CYS A 16 1.38 -3.98 -1.09
N GLY A 17 2.27 -4.93 -0.78
CA GLY A 17 2.91 -5.77 -1.78
C GLY A 17 1.91 -6.62 -2.60
N ALA A 18 0.81 -7.06 -2.00
CA ALA A 18 -0.20 -7.86 -2.72
C ALA A 18 -0.90 -7.06 -3.82
N ILE A 19 -1.11 -5.75 -3.61
CA ILE A 19 -1.78 -4.87 -4.58
C ILE A 19 -0.77 -4.32 -5.60
N GLN A 20 0.39 -3.83 -5.13
CA GLN A 20 1.39 -3.17 -5.97
C GLN A 20 2.16 -4.14 -6.87
N TRP A 21 2.58 -5.28 -6.33
CA TRP A 21 3.45 -6.23 -7.05
C TRP A 21 2.86 -6.74 -8.37
N PRO A 22 1.58 -7.16 -8.48
CA PRO A 22 1.02 -7.60 -9.76
C PRO A 22 0.95 -6.48 -10.81
N MET A 23 0.94 -5.21 -10.42
CA MET A 23 0.88 -4.09 -11.37
C MET A 23 2.23 -3.69 -11.93
N ILE A 24 3.30 -3.93 -11.16
CA ILE A 24 4.67 -3.55 -11.54
C ILE A 24 5.42 -4.75 -12.12
N MET A 25 5.31 -5.92 -11.49
CA MET A 25 6.21 -7.05 -11.76
C MET A 25 5.60 -8.12 -12.67
N ARG A 26 4.27 -8.27 -12.69
CA ARG A 26 3.61 -9.38 -13.39
C ARG A 26 3.96 -9.43 -14.87
N ASP A 27 3.90 -8.30 -15.57
CA ASP A 27 4.17 -8.25 -17.01
C ASP A 27 5.61 -8.68 -17.32
N SER A 28 6.58 -8.29 -16.48
CA SER A 28 7.98 -8.73 -16.61
C SER A 28 8.12 -10.23 -16.35
N MET A 29 7.38 -10.77 -15.37
CA MET A 29 7.40 -12.19 -15.06
C MET A 29 6.75 -13.04 -16.16
N LEU A 30 5.68 -12.58 -16.80
CA LEU A 30 5.00 -13.30 -17.87
C LEU A 30 5.81 -13.36 -19.17
N LYS A 31 6.78 -12.47 -19.37
CA LYS A 31 7.74 -12.52 -20.49
C LYS A 31 8.79 -13.63 -20.35
N ARG A 32 8.91 -14.24 -19.17
CA ARG A 32 9.84 -15.34 -18.87
C ARG A 32 9.17 -16.69 -19.11
N SER A 33 9.96 -17.74 -19.33
CA SER A 33 9.42 -19.09 -19.37
C SER A 33 8.90 -19.53 -17.99
N GLU A 34 8.09 -20.59 -17.94
CA GLU A 34 7.59 -21.12 -16.67
C GLU A 34 8.74 -21.61 -15.77
N ASP A 35 9.72 -22.30 -16.34
CA ASP A 35 10.91 -22.78 -15.62
C ASP A 35 11.73 -21.63 -15.03
N GLU A 36 11.95 -20.57 -15.81
CA GLU A 36 12.64 -19.37 -15.34
C GLU A 36 11.89 -18.71 -14.18
N ARG A 37 10.55 -18.59 -14.28
CA ARG A 37 9.73 -18.06 -13.18
C ARG A 37 9.85 -18.95 -11.94
N ASN A 38 9.81 -20.27 -12.09
CA ASN A 38 9.91 -21.22 -10.99
C ASN A 38 11.27 -21.14 -10.28
N VAL A 39 12.36 -21.01 -11.04
CA VAL A 39 13.72 -20.79 -10.50
C VAL A 39 13.83 -19.46 -9.74
N LEU A 40 13.22 -18.39 -10.23
CA LEU A 40 13.22 -17.10 -9.53
C LEU A 40 12.39 -17.15 -8.25
N LEU A 41 11.22 -17.77 -8.29
CA LEU A 41 10.32 -17.88 -7.15
C LEU A 41 10.89 -18.82 -6.07
N SER A 42 11.62 -19.88 -6.43
CA SER A 42 12.22 -20.80 -5.46
C SER A 42 13.27 -20.13 -4.57
N LYS A 43 13.91 -19.05 -5.06
CA LYS A 43 14.86 -18.23 -4.29
C LYS A 43 14.22 -17.41 -3.17
N ILE A 44 12.89 -17.29 -3.12
CA ILE A 44 12.17 -16.58 -2.06
C ILE A 44 12.08 -17.49 -0.83
N PRO A 45 12.76 -17.19 0.30
CA PRO A 45 12.77 -18.10 1.45
C PRO A 45 11.40 -18.22 2.12
N GLU A 46 10.71 -17.09 2.26
CA GLU A 46 9.41 -17.00 2.91
C GLU A 46 8.30 -17.68 2.08
N LYS A 47 7.89 -18.88 2.50
CA LYS A 47 6.82 -19.65 1.84
C LYS A 47 5.54 -18.80 1.63
N PRO A 48 5.02 -18.05 2.60
CA PRO A 48 3.80 -17.24 2.38
C PRO A 48 3.99 -16.18 1.27
N ARG A 49 5.15 -15.53 1.21
CA ARG A 49 5.48 -14.54 0.17
C ARG A 49 5.59 -15.19 -1.20
N ARG A 50 6.26 -16.34 -1.28
CA ARG A 50 6.44 -17.11 -2.52
C ARG A 50 5.10 -17.59 -3.09
N GLU A 51 4.25 -18.18 -2.26
CA GLU A 51 2.94 -18.67 -2.71
C GLU A 51 2.01 -17.51 -3.11
N ARG A 52 2.07 -16.38 -2.41
CA ARG A 52 1.39 -15.15 -2.84
C ARG A 52 1.87 -14.69 -4.21
N GLN A 53 3.18 -14.59 -4.46
CA GLN A 53 3.69 -14.16 -5.76
C GLN A 53 3.31 -15.12 -6.90
N LYS A 54 3.26 -16.44 -6.66
CA LYS A 54 2.73 -17.41 -7.65
C LYS A 54 1.30 -17.08 -8.04
N ARG A 55 0.41 -16.88 -7.05
CA ARG A 55 -1.00 -16.50 -7.32
C ARG A 55 -1.11 -15.14 -8.00
N LEU A 56 -0.29 -14.16 -7.63
CA LEU A 56 -0.27 -12.84 -8.25
C LEU A 56 0.22 -12.89 -9.70
N ILE A 57 1.16 -13.77 -10.04
CA ILE A 57 1.55 -14.00 -11.44
C ILE A 57 0.37 -14.62 -12.20
N GLN A 58 -0.24 -15.66 -11.64
CA GLN A 58 -1.33 -16.40 -12.29
C GLN A 58 -2.55 -15.52 -12.52
N TYR A 59 -3.10 -14.93 -11.45
CA TYR A 59 -4.39 -14.25 -11.46
C TYR A 59 -4.30 -12.72 -11.51
N GLY A 60 -3.11 -12.14 -11.36
CA GLY A 60 -2.95 -10.68 -11.36
C GLY A 60 -3.77 -10.01 -10.28
N LEU A 61 -4.53 -8.97 -10.66
CA LEU A 61 -5.41 -8.24 -9.75
C LEU A 61 -6.65 -9.04 -9.32
N ASP A 62 -6.95 -10.16 -9.98
CA ASP A 62 -8.08 -11.02 -9.66
C ASP A 62 -7.70 -12.08 -8.59
N ALA A 63 -6.45 -12.05 -8.08
CA ALA A 63 -6.01 -12.93 -7.01
C ALA A 63 -6.76 -12.64 -5.68
N PRO A 64 -7.10 -13.66 -4.88
CA PRO A 64 -7.74 -13.46 -3.57
C PRO A 64 -6.88 -12.59 -2.64
N ASP A 65 -5.55 -12.65 -2.78
CA ASP A 65 -4.60 -11.82 -2.03
C ASP A 65 -4.85 -10.31 -2.21
N VAL A 66 -5.36 -9.88 -3.37
CA VAL A 66 -5.67 -8.47 -3.65
C VAL A 66 -6.93 -8.04 -2.91
N SER A 67 -8.00 -8.86 -2.95
CA SER A 67 -9.23 -8.58 -2.21
C SER A 67 -8.96 -8.47 -0.70
N ASP A 68 -8.21 -9.41 -0.14
CA ASP A 68 -7.87 -9.42 1.28
C ASP A 68 -6.96 -8.23 1.66
N ALA A 69 -6.07 -7.82 0.77
CA ALA A 69 -5.23 -6.66 0.97
C ALA A 69 -6.03 -5.35 0.97
N VAL A 70 -6.97 -5.16 0.04
CA VAL A 70 -7.85 -3.98 0.01
C VAL A 70 -8.68 -3.89 1.30
N LYS A 71 -9.24 -5.01 1.76
CA LYS A 71 -9.97 -5.07 3.04
C LYS A 71 -9.06 -4.73 4.23
N THR A 72 -7.81 -5.17 4.21
CA THR A 72 -6.82 -4.85 5.25
C THR A 72 -6.49 -3.37 5.26
N TYR A 73 -6.30 -2.74 4.11
CA TYR A 73 -6.12 -1.29 3.99
C TYR A 73 -7.32 -0.54 4.55
N TYR A 74 -8.53 -0.90 4.11
CA TYR A 74 -9.76 -0.27 4.57
C TYR A 74 -9.91 -0.36 6.09
N LYS A 75 -9.75 -1.57 6.66
CA LYS A 75 -9.79 -1.75 8.12
C LYS A 75 -8.74 -0.91 8.84
N THR A 76 -7.52 -0.83 8.29
CA THR A 76 -6.46 0.00 8.85
C THR A 76 -6.86 1.47 8.88
N ILE A 77 -7.43 1.98 7.79
CA ILE A 77 -7.92 3.36 7.69
C ILE A 77 -9.04 3.63 8.70
N VAL A 78 -9.99 2.71 8.88
CA VAL A 78 -11.04 2.80 9.91
C VAL A 78 -10.43 2.88 11.31
N ASP A 79 -9.49 1.99 11.62
CA ASP A 79 -8.83 1.95 12.93
C ASP A 79 -7.99 3.23 13.16
N MET A 80 -7.38 3.79 12.10
CA MET A 80 -6.65 5.07 12.15
C MET A 80 -7.60 6.25 12.38
N GLU A 81 -8.73 6.32 11.68
CA GLU A 81 -9.71 7.40 11.85
C GLU A 81 -10.17 7.48 13.31
N LYS A 82 -10.43 6.33 13.95
CA LYS A 82 -10.74 6.26 15.37
C LYS A 82 -9.61 6.82 16.24
N ALA A 83 -8.37 6.42 16.00
CA ALA A 83 -7.23 6.93 16.79
C ALA A 83 -7.03 8.45 16.60
N LEU A 84 -7.13 8.94 15.36
CA LEU A 84 -6.94 10.34 15.00
C LEU A 84 -8.12 11.24 15.38
N SER A 85 -9.28 10.66 15.73
CA SER A 85 -10.37 11.40 16.35
C SER A 85 -10.05 11.85 17.78
N GLN A 86 -9.12 11.18 18.46
CA GLN A 86 -8.74 11.46 19.85
C GLN A 86 -7.44 12.25 19.95
N HIS A 87 -6.62 12.21 18.91
CA HIS A 87 -5.23 12.64 18.94
C HIS A 87 -4.81 13.29 17.63
N LYS A 88 -3.80 14.18 17.67
CA LYS A 88 -3.26 14.83 16.46
C LYS A 88 -2.51 13.86 15.55
N TRP A 89 -1.84 12.87 16.13
CA TRP A 89 -1.07 11.84 15.44
C TRP A 89 -1.56 10.45 15.85
N LEU A 90 -1.05 9.38 15.22
CA LEU A 90 -1.54 8.01 15.49
C LEU A 90 -1.37 7.56 16.94
N VAL A 91 -0.46 8.19 17.68
CA VAL A 91 -0.24 7.96 19.11
C VAL A 91 -0.01 9.30 19.79
N GLY A 92 -1.06 9.87 20.38
CA GLY A 92 -0.99 11.12 21.13
C GLY A 92 -0.75 12.34 20.22
N ASN A 93 -0.25 13.42 20.82
CA ASN A 93 -0.20 14.73 20.17
C ASN A 93 1.15 15.08 19.52
N GLU A 94 2.12 14.16 19.61
CA GLU A 94 3.45 14.32 19.03
C GLU A 94 3.69 13.31 17.90
N PHE A 95 4.44 13.74 16.88
CA PHE A 95 4.78 12.90 15.73
C PHE A 95 5.74 11.80 16.18
N SER A 96 5.46 10.55 15.82
CA SER A 96 6.15 9.40 16.40
C SER A 96 6.55 8.35 15.35
N LEU A 97 7.25 7.30 15.82
CA LEU A 97 7.55 6.13 14.99
C LEU A 97 6.31 5.45 14.41
N ALA A 98 5.14 5.58 15.05
CA ALA A 98 3.89 5.05 14.50
C ALA A 98 3.51 5.77 13.19
N ASP A 99 3.64 7.09 13.15
CA ASP A 99 3.34 7.88 11.96
C ASP A 99 4.38 7.64 10.85
N ILE A 100 5.65 7.57 11.24
CA ILE A 100 6.77 7.27 10.34
C ILE A 100 6.57 5.91 9.68
N CYS A 101 6.21 4.87 10.44
CA CYS A 101 6.08 3.53 9.86
C CYS A 101 4.82 3.37 9.03
N VAL A 102 3.72 4.09 9.30
CA VAL A 102 2.46 3.98 8.55
C VAL A 102 2.45 4.84 7.28
N SER A 103 3.06 6.04 7.31
CA SER A 103 2.99 7.00 6.19
C SER A 103 3.44 6.48 4.82
N PRO A 104 4.46 5.60 4.67
CA PRO A 104 4.85 5.08 3.35
C PRO A 104 3.72 4.29 2.67
N TYR A 105 2.82 3.67 3.42
CA TYR A 105 1.71 2.91 2.85
C TYR A 105 0.60 3.82 2.30
N PHE A 106 0.54 5.07 2.75
CA PHE A 106 -0.30 6.11 2.16
C PHE A 106 0.41 6.81 1.00
N GLN A 107 1.75 6.88 1.00
CA GLN A 107 2.53 7.25 -0.18
C GLN A 107 2.21 6.36 -1.37
N THR A 108 2.10 5.04 -1.17
CA THR A 108 1.67 4.12 -2.22
C THR A 108 0.28 4.47 -2.73
N LEU A 109 -0.71 4.66 -1.85
CA LEU A 109 -2.07 5.05 -2.26
C LEU A 109 -2.06 6.34 -3.09
N HIS A 110 -1.24 7.31 -2.69
CA HIS A 110 -1.10 8.58 -3.40
C HIS A 110 -0.43 8.43 -4.78
N GLN A 111 0.66 7.66 -4.87
CA GLN A 111 1.40 7.42 -6.13
C GLN A 111 0.57 6.67 -7.18
N PHE A 112 -0.36 5.83 -6.73
CA PHE A 112 -1.29 5.11 -7.60
C PHE A 112 -2.66 5.81 -7.71
N GLU A 113 -2.82 7.03 -7.17
CA GLU A 113 -4.08 7.79 -7.22
C GLU A 113 -5.30 7.01 -6.69
N TRP A 114 -5.09 6.18 -5.67
CA TRP A 114 -6.13 5.43 -4.96
C TRP A 114 -6.62 6.14 -3.70
N THR A 115 -6.44 7.46 -3.63
CA THR A 115 -6.74 8.26 -2.44
C THR A 115 -8.22 8.24 -2.07
N GLY A 116 -9.11 7.96 -3.03
CA GLY A 116 -10.53 7.73 -2.80
C GLY A 116 -10.85 6.64 -1.76
N ILE A 117 -9.90 5.75 -1.44
CA ILE A 117 -10.06 4.78 -0.34
C ILE A 117 -10.23 5.45 1.03
N TYR A 118 -9.66 6.64 1.23
CA TYR A 118 -9.75 7.37 2.49
C TYR A 118 -10.40 8.76 2.37
N GLU A 119 -10.23 9.46 1.24
CA GLU A 119 -10.62 10.88 1.12
C GLU A 119 -12.12 11.13 1.30
N GLU A 120 -12.98 10.20 0.87
CA GLU A 120 -14.43 10.39 0.90
C GLU A 120 -15.03 10.23 2.31
N LYS A 121 -14.50 9.28 3.11
CA LYS A 121 -15.14 8.84 4.37
C LYS A 121 -14.30 9.12 5.62
N PHE A 122 -13.01 9.44 5.49
CA PHE A 122 -12.07 9.45 6.62
C PHE A 122 -11.28 10.77 6.71
N PRO A 123 -11.93 11.88 7.09
CA PRO A 123 -11.32 13.21 7.08
C PRO A 123 -10.12 13.34 8.03
N LYS A 124 -10.09 12.62 9.17
CA LYS A 124 -8.94 12.68 10.07
C LYS A 124 -7.73 11.99 9.46
N VAL A 125 -7.92 10.86 8.77
CA VAL A 125 -6.86 10.20 7.99
C VAL A 125 -6.37 11.09 6.84
N THR A 126 -7.28 11.72 6.10
CA THR A 126 -6.93 12.68 5.04
C THR A 126 -6.05 13.80 5.58
N GLN A 127 -6.46 14.42 6.69
CA GLN A 127 -5.70 15.50 7.33
C GLN A 127 -4.35 15.00 7.88
N TRP A 128 -4.32 13.82 8.50
CA TRP A 128 -3.09 13.21 9.02
C TRP A 128 -2.07 13.00 7.91
N TYR A 129 -2.50 12.46 6.76
CA TYR A 129 -1.58 12.21 5.66
C TYR A 129 -1.10 13.52 5.01
N ALA A 130 -1.97 14.52 4.89
CA ALA A 130 -1.57 15.87 4.48
C ALA A 130 -0.52 16.47 5.44
N ASN A 131 -0.71 16.30 6.75
CA ASN A 131 0.25 16.73 7.76
C ASN A 131 1.59 15.99 7.62
N CYS A 132 1.59 14.68 7.36
CA CYS A 132 2.82 13.91 7.09
C CYS A 132 3.57 14.49 5.90
N ARG A 133 2.90 14.71 4.75
CA ARG A 133 3.51 15.24 3.52
C ARG A 133 4.02 16.67 3.66
N ALA A 134 3.41 17.48 4.53
CA ALA A 134 3.81 18.87 4.75
C ALA A 134 5.15 19.00 5.50
N ARG A 135 5.60 17.95 6.21
CA ARG A 135 6.85 17.95 6.98
C ARG A 135 8.05 18.08 6.05
N GLN A 136 9.03 18.89 6.46
CA GLN A 136 10.26 19.11 5.68
C GLN A 136 10.99 17.79 5.38
N SER A 137 11.12 16.92 6.37
CA SER A 137 11.75 15.61 6.20
C SER A 137 11.04 14.72 5.17
N TYR A 138 9.71 14.84 5.03
CA TYR A 138 8.96 14.09 4.02
C TYR A 138 9.20 14.67 2.62
N LYS A 139 9.23 16.00 2.50
CA LYS A 139 9.51 16.68 1.23
C LYS A 139 10.89 16.28 0.71
N GLU A 140 11.90 16.30 1.57
CA GLU A 140 13.29 16.00 1.23
C GLU A 140 13.50 14.51 0.94
N ALA A 141 13.04 13.61 1.81
CA ALA A 141 13.38 12.19 1.70
C ALA A 141 12.43 11.36 0.83
N VAL A 142 11.24 11.89 0.50
CA VAL A 142 10.21 11.13 -0.24
C VAL A 142 9.76 11.86 -1.49
N ILE A 143 9.40 13.14 -1.41
CA ILE A 143 8.85 13.86 -2.57
C ILE A 143 9.98 14.20 -3.56
N ALA A 144 11.10 14.74 -3.09
CA ALA A 144 12.21 15.13 -3.95
C ALA A 144 12.89 13.93 -4.65
N GLU A 145 12.83 12.75 -4.04
CA GLU A 145 13.47 11.52 -4.53
C GLU A 145 12.66 10.77 -5.59
N VAL A 146 11.38 11.11 -5.81
CA VAL A 146 10.52 10.43 -6.79
C VAL A 146 10.43 11.29 -8.06
N PRO A 147 11.03 10.85 -9.19
CA PRO A 147 10.92 11.59 -10.44
C PRO A 147 9.46 11.74 -10.88
N GLN A 148 9.10 12.92 -11.37
CA GLN A 148 7.74 13.24 -11.83
C GLN A 148 7.22 12.22 -12.86
N SER A 149 8.07 11.78 -13.79
CA SER A 149 7.73 10.76 -14.80
C SER A 149 7.39 9.39 -14.18
N THR A 150 8.04 9.03 -13.08
CA THR A 150 7.73 7.81 -12.33
C THR A 150 6.37 7.94 -11.66
N PHE A 151 6.11 9.09 -11.02
CA PHE A 151 4.82 9.37 -10.39
C PHE A 151 3.66 9.28 -11.39
N GLU A 152 3.79 9.90 -12.57
CA GLU A 152 2.78 9.85 -13.63
C GLU A 152 2.55 8.44 -14.18
N ALA A 153 3.62 7.65 -14.34
CA ALA A 153 3.51 6.28 -14.81
C ALA A 153 2.78 5.37 -13.80
N LEU A 154 3.06 5.55 -12.50
CA LEU A 154 2.34 4.84 -11.44
C LEU A 154 0.88 5.29 -11.35
N GLY A 155 0.62 6.60 -11.46
CA GLY A 155 -0.73 7.16 -11.47
C GLY A 155 -1.58 6.61 -12.62
N ARG A 156 -1.03 6.49 -13.84
CA ARG A 156 -1.72 5.84 -14.97
C ARG A 156 -2.13 4.40 -14.65
N LYS A 157 -1.19 3.56 -14.21
CA LYS A 157 -1.47 2.17 -13.81
C LYS A 157 -2.51 2.10 -12.69
N GLY A 158 -2.43 3.03 -11.75
CA GLY A 158 -3.33 3.18 -10.63
C GLY A 158 -4.78 3.49 -11.07
N ARG A 159 -4.96 4.49 -11.93
CA ARG A 159 -6.27 4.83 -12.51
C ARG A 159 -6.89 3.67 -13.29
N GLU A 160 -6.11 2.98 -14.11
CA GLU A 160 -6.56 1.83 -14.89
C GLU A 160 -7.03 0.67 -14.00
N SER A 161 -6.38 0.47 -12.85
CA SER A 161 -6.70 -0.61 -11.91
C SER A 161 -7.76 -0.23 -10.87
N TRP A 162 -8.00 1.06 -10.64
CA TRP A 162 -8.93 1.55 -9.62
C TRP A 162 -10.33 0.94 -9.69
N PRO A 163 -10.96 0.77 -10.87
CA PRO A 163 -12.27 0.10 -10.96
C PRO A 163 -12.29 -1.31 -10.38
N LYS A 164 -11.20 -2.07 -10.45
CA LYS A 164 -11.09 -3.39 -9.81
C LYS A 164 -10.83 -3.27 -8.30
N ILE A 165 -9.90 -2.41 -7.91
CA ILE A 165 -9.54 -2.21 -6.50
C ILE A 165 -10.76 -1.78 -5.68
N LYS A 166 -11.53 -0.81 -6.18
CA LYS A 166 -12.70 -0.27 -5.46
C LYS A 166 -13.81 -1.29 -5.23
N LEU A 167 -13.92 -2.34 -6.06
CA LEU A 167 -14.94 -3.40 -5.90
C LEU A 167 -14.70 -4.25 -4.65
N HIS A 168 -13.49 -4.25 -4.11
CA HIS A 168 -13.15 -4.98 -2.89
C HIS A 168 -13.33 -4.14 -1.62
N LEU A 169 -13.65 -2.85 -1.76
CA LEU A 169 -13.96 -2.00 -0.62
C LEU A 169 -15.29 -2.44 0.01
N PRO A 170 -15.37 -2.53 1.33
CA PRO A 170 -16.65 -2.72 2.01
C PRO A 170 -17.63 -1.59 1.67
N SER A 171 -18.91 -1.94 1.55
CA SER A 171 -20.02 -0.99 1.40
C SER A 171 -20.08 -0.01 2.57
#